data_AF-A0A2V8B7E7-F1
#
_entry.id   AF-A0A2V8B7E7-F1
#
_cell.length_a   1.000
_cell.length_b   1.000
_cell.length_c   1.000
_cell.angle_alpha   90.00
_cell.angle_beta   90.00
_cell.angle_gamma   90.00
#
_symmetry.space_group_name_H-M   'P 1'
#
loop_
_entity.id
_entity.type
_entity.pdbx_description
1 polymer ?
#
loop_
_entity_poly.entity_id
_entity_poly.type
_entity_poly.pdbx_seq_one_letter_code
_entity_poly.pdbx_strand_id
1 'polypeptide(L)'
;MGAWLMGTIAVATVAAENFYTIDRLLAARSNPAFAQLVDRLGAAEARELLRYLSSELNRLYFQIWDYTQIAIGVAVVLLLRNTAPVRARYGAAAMLAIAGVLHLITPMIVRVGRGLDFVPRDPQPPAMQLFWILHGGYTTLSLIQLAVGAAVTVAIARAVRQNAIVTSL
;
A
#
# COMPACT_ATOMS: atom_id res chain seq x y z
N MET A 1 -12.32 -4.52 -10.26
CA MET A 1 -11.23 -3.62 -10.71
C MET A 1 -11.18 -2.33 -9.91
N GLY A 2 -12.23 -1.48 -9.95
CA GLY A 2 -12.23 -0.20 -9.22
C GLY A 2 -11.85 -0.32 -7.74
N ALA A 3 -12.51 -1.22 -7.00
CA ALA A 3 -12.17 -1.47 -5.59
C ALA A 3 -10.71 -1.91 -5.36
N TRP A 4 -10.15 -2.73 -6.27
CA TRP A 4 -8.76 -3.18 -6.16
C TRP A 4 -7.78 -2.03 -6.36
N LEU A 5 -7.94 -1.26 -7.45
CA LEU A 5 -7.08 -0.13 -7.77
C LEU A 5 -7.19 0.99 -6.72
N MET A 6 -8.41 1.35 -6.34
CA MET A 6 -8.65 2.39 -5.35
C MET A 6 -8.15 2.00 -3.97
N GLY A 7 -8.29 0.73 -3.57
CA GLY A 7 -7.74 0.28 -2.30
C GLY A 7 -6.20 0.36 -2.27
N THR A 8 -5.52 -0.01 -3.35
CA THR A 8 -4.05 0.12 -3.45
C THR A 8 -3.62 1.60 -3.34
N ILE A 9 -4.31 2.50 -4.04
CA ILE A 9 -4.04 3.95 -3.97
C ILE A 9 -4.33 4.47 -2.56
N ALA A 10 -5.47 4.14 -1.99
CA ALA A 10 -5.90 4.61 -0.68
C ALA A 10 -4.90 4.22 0.43
N VAL A 11 -4.44 2.97 0.44
CA VAL A 11 -3.45 2.50 1.42
C VAL A 11 -2.12 3.21 1.26
N ALA A 12 -1.66 3.45 0.02
CA ALA A 12 -0.45 4.23 -0.23
C ALA A 12 -0.58 5.68 0.26
N THR A 13 -1.73 6.32 0.00
CA THR A 13 -2.01 7.68 0.46
C THR A 13 -2.08 7.75 1.99
N VAL A 14 -2.85 6.88 2.64
CA VAL A 14 -2.95 6.83 4.10
C VAL A 14 -1.59 6.60 4.75
N ALA A 15 -0.76 5.73 4.16
CA ALA A 15 0.58 5.47 4.69
C ALA A 15 1.50 6.70 4.66
N ALA A 16 1.44 7.48 3.58
CA ALA A 16 2.17 8.75 3.47
C ALA A 16 1.60 9.81 4.43
N GLU A 17 0.28 9.95 4.47
CA GLU A 17 -0.40 10.92 5.33
C GLU A 17 -0.18 10.65 6.81
N ASN A 18 -0.05 9.40 7.23
CA ASN A 18 0.29 9.04 8.62
C ASN A 18 1.64 9.62 9.05
N PHE A 19 2.61 9.77 8.15
CA PHE A 19 3.88 10.44 8.45
C PHE A 19 3.78 11.95 8.34
N TYR A 20 3.17 12.50 7.28
CA TYR A 20 2.99 13.95 7.14
C TYR A 20 2.15 14.58 8.26
N THR A 21 1.20 13.82 8.81
CA THR A 21 0.38 14.25 9.95
C THR A 21 1.23 14.54 11.19
N ILE A 22 2.35 13.85 11.39
CA ILE A 22 3.25 14.10 12.53
C ILE A 22 3.78 15.53 12.47
N ASP A 23 4.31 15.94 11.30
CA ASP A 23 4.82 17.29 11.08
C ASP A 23 3.73 18.35 11.26
N ARG A 24 2.55 18.11 10.67
CA ARG A 24 1.41 19.03 10.82
C ARG A 24 0.94 19.15 12.27
N LEU A 25 0.89 18.04 13.01
CA LEU A 25 0.45 18.02 14.40
C LEU A 25 1.44 18.75 15.32
N LEU A 26 2.73 18.50 15.14
CA LEU A 26 3.80 19.14 15.91
C LEU A 26 3.96 20.62 15.58
N ALA A 27 3.68 21.04 14.34
CA ALA A 27 3.71 22.44 13.95
C ALA A 27 2.48 23.22 14.43
N ALA A 28 1.27 22.65 14.26
CA ALA A 28 0.03 23.36 14.57
C ALA A 28 -0.24 23.48 16.08
N ARG A 29 0.13 22.45 16.86
CA ARG A 29 -0.05 22.36 18.33
C ARG A 29 -1.40 22.90 18.83
N SER A 30 -2.48 22.67 18.08
CA SER A 30 -3.76 23.36 18.29
C SER A 30 -4.48 22.98 19.58
N ASN A 31 -4.12 21.86 20.19
CA ASN A 31 -4.63 21.41 21.49
C ASN A 31 -3.64 21.79 22.61
N PRO A 32 -4.02 22.65 23.58
CA PRO A 32 -3.11 23.09 24.65
C PRO A 32 -2.55 21.96 25.53
N ALA A 33 -3.33 20.90 25.78
CA ALA A 33 -2.85 19.75 26.55
C ALA A 33 -1.80 18.95 25.77
N PHE A 34 -2.00 18.78 24.45
CA PHE A 34 -0.99 18.18 23.58
C PHE A 34 0.28 19.04 23.52
N ALA A 35 0.14 20.36 23.41
CA ALA A 35 1.28 21.27 23.42
C ALA A 35 2.10 21.10 24.71
N GLN A 36 1.46 21.14 25.88
CA GLN A 36 2.14 20.92 27.17
C GLN A 36 2.84 19.56 27.26
N LEU A 37 2.23 18.48 26.74
CA LEU A 37 2.85 17.15 26.71
C LEU A 37 4.11 17.14 25.84
N VAL A 38 4.07 17.76 24.67
CA VAL A 38 5.24 17.87 23.79
C VAL A 38 6.33 18.76 24.42
N ASP A 39 5.99 19.81 25.15
CA ASP A 39 6.98 20.65 25.87
C ASP A 39 7.67 19.87 26.99
N ARG A 40 6.93 19.00 27.69
CA ARG A 40 7.49 18.14 28.75
C ARG A 40 8.36 17.00 28.21
N LEU A 41 7.95 16.40 27.09
CA LEU A 41 8.63 15.26 26.50
C LEU A 41 9.87 15.67 25.69
N GLY A 42 9.83 16.85 25.07
CA GLY A 42 10.79 17.26 24.06
C GLY A 42 10.24 17.01 22.64
N ALA A 43 10.55 17.92 21.72
CA ALA A 43 10.02 17.87 20.35
C ALA A 43 10.58 16.67 19.55
N ALA A 44 11.83 16.28 19.79
CA ALA A 44 12.47 15.16 19.11
C ALA A 44 11.86 13.82 19.56
N GLU A 45 11.73 13.63 20.86
CA GLU A 45 11.16 12.45 21.50
C GLU A 45 9.68 12.30 21.17
N ALA A 46 8.92 13.40 21.18
CA ALA A 46 7.53 13.41 20.74
C ALA A 46 7.39 13.00 19.27
N ARG A 47 8.28 13.49 18.40
CA ARG A 47 8.32 13.09 16.98
C ARG A 47 8.62 11.61 16.84
N GLU A 48 9.57 11.07 17.59
CA GLU A 48 9.91 9.64 17.54
C GLU A 48 8.75 8.77 18.00
N LEU A 49 8.08 9.14 19.10
CA LEU A 49 6.91 8.43 19.62
C LEU A 49 5.77 8.40 18.59
N LEU A 50 5.44 9.57 18.01
CA LEU A 50 4.40 9.66 16.98
C LEU A 50 4.79 8.90 15.71
N ARG A 51 6.08 8.93 15.33
CA ARG A 51 6.59 8.16 14.20
C ARG A 51 6.45 6.66 14.43
N TYR A 52 6.72 6.18 15.64
CA TYR A 52 6.54 4.79 16.00
C TYR A 52 5.06 4.37 15.88
N LEU A 53 4.13 5.20 16.40
CA LEU A 53 2.69 4.97 16.24
C LEU A 53 2.27 4.91 14.77
N SER A 54 2.69 5.89 13.95
CA SER A 54 2.41 5.90 12.51
C SER A 54 2.99 4.69 11.79
N SER A 55 4.17 4.21 12.20
CA SER A 55 4.74 2.97 11.67
C SER A 55 3.87 1.75 12.01
N GLU A 56 3.38 1.61 13.25
CA GLU A 56 2.49 0.50 13.63
C GLU A 56 1.13 0.56 12.92
N LEU A 57 0.53 1.75 12.76
CA LEU A 57 -0.67 1.93 11.96
C LEU A 57 -0.45 1.51 10.50
N ASN A 58 0.67 1.94 9.90
CA ASN A 58 1.01 1.55 8.54
C ASN A 58 1.21 0.04 8.41
N ARG A 59 1.91 -0.60 9.36
CA ARG A 59 2.10 -2.07 9.38
C ARG A 59 0.74 -2.79 9.39
N LEU A 60 -0.20 -2.33 10.22
CA LEU A 60 -1.57 -2.86 10.27
C LEU A 60 -2.30 -2.67 8.95
N TYR A 61 -2.28 -1.46 8.38
CA TYR A 61 -3.00 -1.16 7.14
C TYR A 61 -2.47 -1.96 5.96
N PHE A 62 -1.14 -2.11 5.82
CA PHE A 62 -0.55 -2.96 4.80
C PHE A 62 -0.93 -4.44 4.99
N GLN A 63 -0.91 -4.94 6.24
CA GLN A 63 -1.31 -6.32 6.50
C GLN A 63 -2.78 -6.59 6.16
N ILE A 64 -3.70 -5.72 6.61
CA ILE A 64 -5.13 -5.82 6.28
C ILE A 64 -5.32 -5.74 4.76
N TRP A 65 -4.62 -4.79 4.11
CA TRP A 65 -4.71 -4.62 2.67
C TRP A 65 -4.22 -5.86 1.92
N ASP A 66 -3.11 -6.48 2.32
CA ASP A 66 -2.58 -7.69 1.70
C ASP A 66 -3.58 -8.84 1.67
N TYR A 67 -4.27 -9.09 2.78
CA TYR A 67 -5.36 -10.07 2.81
C TYR A 67 -6.54 -9.65 1.92
N THR A 68 -6.92 -8.37 2.00
CA THR A 68 -8.05 -7.83 1.26
C THR A 68 -7.83 -7.89 -0.25
N GLN A 69 -6.64 -7.52 -0.74
CA GLN A 69 -6.30 -7.54 -2.16
C GLN A 69 -6.25 -8.97 -2.72
N ILE A 70 -5.84 -9.97 -1.92
CA ILE A 70 -5.91 -11.39 -2.32
C ILE A 70 -7.38 -11.81 -2.47
N ALA A 71 -8.23 -11.50 -1.48
CA ALA A 71 -9.65 -11.85 -1.54
C ALA A 71 -10.35 -11.20 -2.76
N ILE A 72 -10.13 -9.90 -2.97
CA ILE A 72 -10.61 -9.17 -4.14
C ILE A 72 -10.04 -9.78 -5.43
N GLY A 73 -8.76 -10.12 -5.45
CA GLY A 73 -8.10 -10.66 -6.64
C GLY A 73 -8.63 -12.03 -7.05
N VAL A 74 -8.85 -12.93 -6.09
CA VAL A 74 -9.52 -14.21 -6.34
C VAL A 74 -10.92 -13.98 -6.92
N ALA A 75 -11.71 -13.10 -6.31
CA ALA A 75 -13.04 -12.77 -6.83
C ALA A 75 -12.99 -12.22 -8.27
N VAL A 76 -12.06 -11.30 -8.56
CA VAL A 76 -11.89 -10.74 -9.92
C VAL A 76 -11.50 -11.83 -10.93
N VAL A 77 -10.54 -12.70 -10.61
CA VAL A 77 -10.14 -13.78 -11.51
C VAL A 77 -11.32 -14.72 -11.80
N LEU A 78 -12.10 -15.08 -10.78
CA LEU A 78 -13.28 -15.93 -10.94
C LEU A 78 -14.36 -15.27 -11.81
N LEU A 79 -14.61 -13.97 -11.62
CA LEU A 79 -15.61 -13.22 -12.39
C LEU A 79 -15.21 -13.08 -13.88
N LEU A 80 -13.92 -12.93 -14.17
CA LEU A 80 -13.42 -12.72 -15.53
C LEU A 80 -13.20 -14.02 -16.32
N ARG A 81 -13.18 -15.20 -15.66
CA ARG A 81 -12.70 -16.46 -16.22
C ARG A 81 -13.30 -16.85 -17.58
N ASN A 82 -14.60 -16.58 -17.79
CA ASN A 82 -15.36 -16.98 -18.99
C ASN A 82 -15.92 -15.80 -19.78
N THR A 83 -15.81 -14.57 -19.26
CA THR A 83 -16.53 -13.40 -19.78
C THR A 83 -15.59 -12.36 -20.38
N ALA A 84 -14.32 -12.39 -19.99
CA ALA A 84 -13.35 -11.36 -20.34
C ALA A 84 -12.37 -11.82 -21.44
N PRO A 85 -11.84 -10.88 -22.24
CA PRO A 85 -10.80 -11.21 -23.22
C PRO A 85 -9.58 -11.82 -22.53
N VAL A 86 -8.88 -12.73 -23.22
CA VAL A 86 -7.70 -13.47 -22.73
C VAL A 86 -6.69 -12.55 -22.01
N ARG A 87 -6.36 -11.41 -22.60
CA ARG A 87 -5.45 -10.40 -22.02
C ARG A 87 -5.89 -9.89 -20.64
N ALA A 88 -7.19 -9.68 -20.43
CA ALA A 88 -7.72 -9.21 -19.16
C ALA A 88 -7.67 -10.31 -18.09
N ARG A 89 -7.92 -11.56 -18.49
CA ARG A 89 -7.80 -12.73 -17.60
C ARG A 89 -6.37 -12.94 -17.12
N TYR A 90 -5.40 -12.94 -18.04
CA TYR A 90 -3.99 -13.06 -17.66
C TYR A 90 -3.49 -11.86 -16.86
N GLY A 91 -3.91 -10.65 -17.21
CA GLY A 91 -3.58 -9.46 -16.42
C GLY A 91 -4.10 -9.54 -14.98
N ALA A 92 -5.36 -9.96 -14.78
CA ALA A 92 -5.92 -10.15 -13.44
C ALA A 92 -5.21 -11.27 -12.66
N ALA A 93 -4.84 -12.37 -13.33
CA ALA A 93 -4.07 -13.45 -12.72
C ALA A 93 -2.65 -12.97 -12.31
N ALA A 94 -1.99 -12.17 -13.14
CA ALA A 94 -0.70 -11.58 -12.83
C ALA A 94 -0.79 -10.62 -11.64
N MET A 95 -1.84 -9.79 -11.56
CA MET A 95 -2.08 -8.93 -10.39
C MET A 95 -2.27 -9.74 -9.10
N LEU A 96 -3.01 -10.86 -9.16
CA LEU A 96 -3.20 -11.75 -8.02
C LEU A 96 -1.88 -12.41 -7.60
N ALA A 97 -1.05 -12.82 -8.56
CA ALA A 97 0.29 -13.34 -8.28
C ALA A 97 1.16 -12.28 -7.59
N ILE A 98 1.13 -11.03 -8.07
CA ILE A 98 1.82 -9.91 -7.40
C ILE A 98 1.28 -9.73 -5.96
N ALA A 99 -0.03 -9.74 -5.76
CA ALA A 99 -0.63 -9.63 -4.42
C ALA A 99 -0.14 -10.74 -3.46
N GLY A 100 -0.02 -11.97 -3.97
CA GLY A 100 0.57 -13.08 -3.22
C GLY A 100 2.04 -12.83 -2.85
N VAL A 101 2.84 -12.31 -3.78
CA VAL A 101 4.23 -11.91 -3.49
C VAL A 101 4.26 -10.81 -2.43
N LEU A 102 3.50 -9.73 -2.59
CA LEU A 102 3.40 -8.62 -1.62
C LEU A 102 3.08 -9.13 -0.21
N HIS A 103 2.09 -10.02 -0.08
CA HIS A 103 1.73 -10.64 1.19
C HIS A 103 2.89 -11.42 1.84
N LEU A 104 3.74 -12.08 1.05
CA LEU A 104 4.90 -12.82 1.55
C LEU A 104 6.06 -11.91 1.97
N ILE A 105 6.27 -10.78 1.28
CA ILE A 105 7.35 -9.82 1.62
C ILE A 105 7.00 -8.90 2.78
N THR A 106 5.73 -8.56 2.99
CA THR A 106 5.27 -7.68 4.08
C THR A 106 5.76 -8.10 5.48
N PRO A 107 5.64 -9.36 5.95
CA PRO A 107 6.13 -9.73 7.28
C PRO A 107 7.65 -9.56 7.42
N MET A 108 8.42 -9.71 6.33
CA MET A 108 9.86 -9.45 6.35
C MET A 108 10.16 -7.96 6.50
N ILE A 109 9.44 -7.10 5.77
CA ILE A 109 9.54 -5.64 5.91
C ILE A 109 9.20 -5.22 7.33
N VAL A 110 8.11 -5.76 7.90
CA VAL A 110 7.67 -5.46 9.28
C VAL A 110 8.75 -5.85 10.28
N ARG A 111 9.31 -7.06 10.17
CA ARG A 111 10.34 -7.55 11.08
C ARG A 111 11.60 -6.68 11.05
N VAL A 112 12.11 -6.37 9.86
CA VAL A 112 13.29 -5.50 9.71
C VAL A 112 12.97 -4.09 10.19
N GLY A 113 11.80 -3.55 9.83
CA GLY A 113 11.36 -2.21 10.23
C GLY A 113 11.24 -2.05 11.74
N ARG A 114 10.70 -3.04 12.46
CA ARG A 114 10.65 -3.01 13.93
C ARG A 114 12.04 -3.04 14.57
N GLY A 115 12.98 -3.77 13.96
CA GLY A 115 14.38 -3.77 14.40
C GLY A 115 15.12 -2.45 14.14
N LEU A 116 14.54 -1.54 13.34
CA LEU A 116 15.07 -0.21 13.06
C LEU A 116 14.36 0.89 13.85
N ASP A 117 13.29 0.57 14.58
CA ASP A 117 12.61 1.54 15.45
C ASP A 117 13.57 1.93 16.58
N PHE A 118 13.70 3.24 16.82
CA PHE A 118 14.60 3.85 17.81
C PHE A 118 16.11 3.60 17.60
N VAL A 119 16.51 3.05 16.44
CA VAL A 119 17.92 2.89 16.08
C VAL A 119 18.45 4.19 15.46
N PRO A 120 19.58 4.73 15.94
CA PRO A 120 20.25 5.86 15.30
C PRO A 120 20.52 5.58 13.82
N ARG A 121 20.31 6.59 12.97
CA ARG A 121 20.51 6.48 11.52
C ARG A 121 21.88 6.95 11.06
N ASP A 122 22.66 7.51 11.96
CA ASP A 122 24.03 7.96 11.72
C ASP A 122 24.98 7.34 12.78
N PRO A 123 25.91 6.45 12.39
CA PRO A 123 26.06 5.89 11.04
C PRO A 123 24.87 5.00 10.65
N GLN A 124 24.68 4.78 9.35
CA GLN A 124 23.56 3.97 8.85
C GLN A 124 23.65 2.52 9.37
N PRO A 125 22.59 1.98 10.00
CA PRO A 125 22.61 0.62 10.51
C PRO A 125 22.57 -0.39 9.35
N PRO A 126 23.27 -1.55 9.43
CA PRO A 126 23.32 -2.54 8.35
C PRO A 126 21.94 -3.03 7.89
N ALA A 127 20.99 -3.18 8.82
CA ALA A 127 19.62 -3.60 8.52
C ALA A 127 18.83 -2.59 7.66
N MET A 128 19.27 -1.33 7.57
CA MET A 128 18.64 -0.30 6.75
C MET A 128 18.68 -0.66 5.27
N GLN A 129 19.79 -1.21 4.76
CA GLN A 129 19.90 -1.59 3.35
C GLN A 129 18.88 -2.67 2.97
N LEU A 130 18.73 -3.68 3.82
CA LEU A 130 17.73 -4.73 3.62
C LEU A 130 16.30 -4.16 3.63
N PHE A 131 16.01 -3.24 4.56
CA PHE A 131 14.71 -2.55 4.60
C PHE A 131 14.43 -1.83 3.28
N TRP A 132 15.38 -1.06 2.75
CA TRP A 132 15.22 -0.36 1.47
C TRP A 132 14.97 -1.29 0.30
N ILE A 133 15.68 -2.41 0.21
CA ILE A 133 15.49 -3.39 -0.85
C ILE A 133 14.07 -3.99 -0.78
N LEU A 134 13.65 -4.43 0.41
CA LEU A 134 12.34 -5.04 0.58
C LEU A 134 11.21 -4.03 0.35
N HIS A 135 11.30 -2.84 0.93
CA HIS A 135 10.29 -1.79 0.80
C HIS A 135 10.23 -1.19 -0.62
N GLY A 136 11.39 -1.01 -1.25
CA GLY A 136 11.50 -0.58 -2.65
C GLY A 136 10.93 -1.62 -3.62
N GLY A 137 11.19 -2.91 -3.37
CA GLY A 137 10.59 -4.01 -4.13
C GLY A 137 9.07 -4.06 -3.98
N TYR A 138 8.56 -3.95 -2.75
CA TYR A 138 7.12 -3.85 -2.48
C TYR A 138 6.47 -2.70 -3.25
N THR A 139 7.04 -1.50 -3.15
CA THR A 139 6.51 -0.29 -3.81
C THR A 139 6.52 -0.46 -5.33
N THR A 140 7.63 -0.95 -5.90
CA THR A 140 7.76 -1.19 -7.35
C THR A 140 6.72 -2.19 -7.85
N LEU A 141 6.55 -3.32 -7.16
CA LEU A 141 5.55 -4.32 -7.51
C LEU A 141 4.12 -3.78 -7.40
N SER A 142 3.83 -2.96 -6.38
CA SER A 142 2.54 -2.28 -6.23
C SER A 142 2.25 -1.32 -7.40
N LEU A 143 3.24 -0.55 -7.86
CA LEU A 143 3.10 0.33 -9.03
C LEU A 143 2.88 -0.47 -10.33
N ILE A 144 3.62 -1.58 -10.51
CA ILE A 144 3.40 -2.49 -11.64
C ILE A 144 1.98 -3.07 -11.58
N GLN A 145 1.49 -3.49 -10.41
CA GLN A 145 0.14 -4.01 -10.22
C GLN A 145 -0.92 -2.96 -10.62
N LEU A 146 -0.74 -1.69 -10.24
CA LEU A 146 -1.62 -0.59 -10.66
C LEU A 146 -1.62 -0.40 -12.17
N ALA A 147 -0.44 -0.39 -12.81
CA ALA A 147 -0.34 -0.24 -14.26
C ALA A 147 -1.02 -1.39 -15.02
N VAL A 148 -0.79 -2.64 -14.58
CA VAL A 148 -1.48 -3.82 -15.12
C VAL A 148 -2.99 -3.72 -14.91
N GLY A 149 -3.44 -3.30 -13.73
CA GLY A 149 -4.87 -3.16 -13.44
C GLY A 149 -5.56 -2.06 -14.24
N ALA A 150 -4.87 -0.97 -14.56
CA ALA A 150 -5.35 0.03 -15.51
C ALA A 150 -5.51 -0.58 -16.91
N ALA A 151 -4.51 -1.33 -17.39
CA ALA A 151 -4.56 -2.01 -18.69
C ALA A 151 -5.70 -3.05 -18.75
N VAL A 152 -5.92 -3.83 -17.68
CA VAL A 152 -7.04 -4.77 -17.54
C VAL A 152 -8.37 -4.04 -17.61
N THR A 153 -8.50 -2.91 -16.90
CA THR A 153 -9.73 -2.09 -16.90
C THR A 153 -10.05 -1.58 -18.31
N VAL A 154 -9.06 -1.06 -19.03
CA VAL A 154 -9.21 -0.63 -20.43
C VAL A 154 -9.58 -1.80 -21.34
N ALA A 155 -8.95 -2.97 -21.16
CA ALA A 155 -9.23 -4.16 -21.95
C ALA A 155 -10.68 -4.65 -21.78
N ILE A 156 -11.20 -4.64 -20.55
CA ILE A 156 -12.60 -4.98 -20.24
C ILE A 156 -13.54 -3.95 -20.86
N ALA A 157 -13.29 -2.65 -20.64
CA ALA A 157 -14.16 -1.58 -21.16
C ALA A 157 -14.27 -1.60 -22.69
N ARG A 158 -13.16 -1.87 -23.38
CA ARG A 158 -13.15 -2.03 -24.85
C ARG A 158 -13.98 -3.24 -25.30
N ALA A 159 -13.85 -4.39 -24.62
CA ALA A 159 -14.61 -5.59 -24.97
C ALA A 159 -16.12 -5.40 -24.76
N VAL A 160 -16.53 -4.74 -23.68
CA VAL A 160 -17.94 -4.42 -23.42
C VAL A 160 -18.52 -3.53 -24.52
N ARG A 161 -17.80 -2.48 -24.93
CA ARG A 161 -18.24 -1.58 -26.01
C ARG A 161 -18.37 -2.31 -27.35
N GLN A 162 -17.43 -3.20 -27.68
CA GLN A 162 -17.48 -3.98 -28.92
C GLN A 162 -18.70 -4.89 -28.96
N ASN A 163 -19.00 -5.60 -27.87
CA ASN A 163 -20.16 -6.47 -27.79
C ASN A 163 -21.47 -5.69 -27.93
N ALA A 164 -21.58 -4.50 -27.32
CA ALA A 164 -22.78 -3.67 -27.42
C ALA A 164 -23.08 -3.21 -28.86
N ILE A 165 -22.05 -2.86 -29.64
CA ILE A 165 -22.20 -2.49 -31.05
C ILE A 165 -22.70 -3.68 -31.87
N VAL A 166 -22.13 -4.87 -31.67
CA VAL A 166 -22.54 -6.09 -32.40
C VAL A 166 -23.99 -6.46 -32.11
N THR A 167 -24.47 -6.31 -30.88
CA THR A 167 -25.86 -6.64 -30.52
C THR A 167 -26.90 -5.61 -30.99
N SER A 168 -26.47 -4.43 -31.47
CA SER A 168 -27.36 -3.37 -31.96
C SER A 168 -27.54 -3.35 -33.48
N LEU A 169 -26.87 -4.26 -34.20
CA LEU A 169 -26.97 -4.48 -35.64
C LEU A 169 -27.79 -5.74 -35.92
#